data_AF-A0A0K2RS31-F1
#
_entry.id   AF-A0A0K2RS31-F1
#
_cell.length_a   1.000
_cell.length_b   1.000
_cell.length_c   1.000
_cell.angle_alpha   90.00
_cell.angle_beta   90.00
_cell.angle_gamma   90.00
#
_symmetry.space_group_name_H-M   'P 1'
#
loop_
_entity.id
_entity.type
_entity.pdbx_description
1 polymer ?
#
loop_
_entity_poly.entity_id
_entity_poly.type
_entity_poly.pdbx_seq_one_letter_code
_entity_poly.pdbx_strand_id
1 'polypeptide(L)'
;MLEAALHSGAAHRRSVFEAFARRLPDGRRYGIVAGTGRLLEGIKDFRFGDAELAFLDQHKVVDRQTLDFLADYRFSGDIWGYPEGEAYFPARPS
;
A
#
# COMPACT_ATOMS: atom_id res chain seq x y z
N MET A 1 4.58 -1.20 13.37
CA MET A 1 5.20 -0.14 12.54
C MET A 1 4.36 1.13 12.51
N LEU A 2 3.07 1.07 12.15
CA LEU A 2 2.19 2.24 12.11
C LEU A 2 2.06 2.96 13.46
N GLU A 3 1.73 2.25 14.54
CA GLU A 3 1.61 2.82 15.89
C GLU A 3 2.89 3.59 16.30
N ALA A 4 4.05 2.95 16.17
CA ALA A 4 5.34 3.61 16.41
C ALA A 4 5.58 4.85 15.51
N ALA A 5 5.11 4.83 14.26
CA ALA A 5 5.19 5.99 13.37
C ALA A 5 4.25 7.13 13.81
N LEU A 6 3.07 6.81 14.35
CA LEU A 6 2.14 7.78 14.93
C LEU A 6 2.73 8.41 16.19
N HIS A 7 3.27 7.60 17.11
CA HIS A 7 3.89 8.10 18.34
C HIS A 7 5.13 8.94 18.11
N SER A 8 5.94 8.60 17.08
CA SER A 8 7.13 9.37 16.73
C SER A 8 6.84 10.60 15.85
N GLY A 9 5.59 10.81 15.44
CA GLY A 9 5.21 11.85 14.47
C GLY A 9 5.71 11.59 13.04
N ALA A 10 6.35 10.45 12.79
CA ALA A 10 6.83 10.08 11.46
C ALA A 10 5.69 9.72 10.49
N ALA A 11 4.51 9.36 11.01
CA ALA A 11 3.36 8.93 10.20
C ALA A 11 2.89 9.98 9.17
N HIS A 12 3.15 11.26 9.42
CA HIS A 12 2.74 12.36 8.54
C HIS A 12 3.88 12.85 7.62
N ARG A 13 5.04 12.19 7.63
CA ARG A 13 6.15 12.56 6.76
C ARG A 13 5.86 12.11 5.32
N ARG A 14 5.97 13.06 4.39
CA ARG A 14 5.93 12.76 2.95
C ARG A 14 7.01 11.73 2.62
N SER A 15 6.57 10.63 2.03
CA SER A 15 7.41 9.48 1.72
C SER A 15 7.10 9.02 0.29
N VAL A 16 8.11 8.49 -0.40
CA VAL A 16 7.99 7.91 -1.75
C VAL A 16 8.34 6.44 -1.67
N PHE A 17 7.55 5.60 -2.33
CA PHE A 17 7.77 4.15 -2.42
C PHE A 17 7.80 3.74 -3.88
N GLU A 18 8.74 2.88 -4.23
CA GLU A 18 8.88 2.34 -5.59
C GLU A 18 8.73 0.81 -5.56
N ALA A 19 7.91 0.28 -6.46
CA ALA A 19 7.73 -1.15 -6.64
C ALA A 19 8.30 -1.57 -7.99
N PHE A 20 9.26 -2.50 -7.99
CA PHE A 20 9.87 -3.04 -9.21
C PHE A 20 10.32 -4.50 -9.01
N ALA A 21 10.42 -5.23 -10.12
CA ALA A 21 10.95 -6.59 -10.08
C ALA A 21 12.48 -6.57 -10.05
N ARG A 22 13.09 -7.35 -9.14
CA ARG A 22 14.56 -7.51 -9.11
C ARG A 22 15.08 -8.52 -10.12
N ARG A 23 14.32 -9.60 -10.37
CA ARG A 23 14.65 -10.67 -11.30
C ARG A 23 13.38 -11.19 -11.96
N LEU A 24 13.49 -11.61 -13.21
CA LEU A 24 12.45 -12.31 -13.94
C LEU A 24 12.71 -13.83 -13.94
N PRO A 25 11.66 -14.66 -14.11
CA PRO A 25 11.84 -16.09 -14.34
C PRO A 25 12.81 -16.37 -15.49
N ASP A 26 13.53 -17.50 -15.41
CA ASP A 26 14.57 -17.83 -16.37
C ASP A 26 14.01 -17.87 -17.81
N GLY A 27 14.79 -17.32 -18.74
CA GLY A 27 14.41 -17.17 -20.15
C GLY A 27 13.54 -15.95 -20.48
N ARG A 28 13.09 -15.14 -19.50
CA ARG A 28 12.31 -13.91 -19.75
C ARG A 28 13.15 -12.65 -19.65
N ARG A 29 13.12 -11.82 -20.70
CA ARG A 29 13.84 -10.54 -20.78
C ARG A 29 13.01 -9.33 -20.32
N TYR A 30 11.69 -9.47 -20.32
CA TYR A 30 10.73 -8.45 -19.86
C TYR A 30 9.49 -9.15 -19.27
N GLY A 31 8.73 -8.42 -18.46
CA GLY A 31 7.38 -8.82 -18.03
C GLY A 31 6.35 -7.86 -18.60
N ILE A 32 5.07 -8.22 -18.53
CA ILE A 32 3.95 -7.34 -18.87
C ILE A 32 3.27 -6.91 -17.58
N VAL A 33 3.03 -5.60 -17.43
CA VAL A 33 2.31 -5.04 -16.29
C VAL A 33 0.85 -5.46 -16.38
N ALA A 34 0.33 -6.04 -15.30
CA ALA A 34 -1.04 -6.53 -15.22
C ALA A 34 -1.59 -6.34 -13.80
N GLY A 35 -2.90 -6.09 -13.69
CA GLY A 35 -3.59 -5.93 -12.42
C GLY A 35 -3.58 -4.51 -11.84
N THR A 36 -3.07 -3.52 -12.57
CA THR A 36 -3.09 -2.11 -12.14
C THR A 36 -4.53 -1.63 -11.92
N GLY A 37 -5.46 -1.96 -12.82
CA GLY A 37 -6.87 -1.58 -12.64
C GLY A 37 -7.48 -2.13 -11.36
N ARG A 38 -7.23 -3.41 -11.05
CA ARG A 38 -7.71 -4.05 -9.81
C ARG A 38 -7.11 -3.39 -8.57
N LEU A 39 -5.83 -3.05 -8.61
CA LEU A 39 -5.15 -2.38 -7.51
C LEU A 39 -5.74 -1.00 -7.25
N LEU A 40 -5.95 -0.20 -8.30
CA LEU A 40 -6.47 1.16 -8.18
C LEU A 40 -7.89 1.18 -7.59
N GLU A 41 -8.78 0.31 -8.07
CA GLU A 41 -10.13 0.18 -7.48
C GLU A 41 -10.04 -0.31 -6.02
N GLY A 42 -9.16 -1.26 -5.73
CA GLY A 42 -8.95 -1.75 -4.37
C GLY A 42 -8.49 -0.64 -3.41
N ILE A 43 -7.52 0.18 -3.80
CA ILE A 43 -6.99 1.27 -2.96
C ILE A 43 -8.05 2.36 -2.73
N LYS A 44 -8.82 2.70 -3.76
CA LYS A 44 -9.88 3.71 -3.70
C LYS A 44 -10.91 3.37 -2.62
N ASP A 45 -11.33 2.11 -2.59
CA ASP A 45 -12.38 1.62 -1.68
C ASP A 45 -11.83 1.05 -0.37
N PHE A 46 -10.51 0.98 -0.20
CA PHE A 46 -9.89 0.37 0.97
C PHE A 46 -10.19 1.15 2.25
N ARG A 47 -10.96 0.56 3.16
CA ARG A 47 -11.30 1.10 4.49
C ARG A 47 -11.26 -0.02 5.53
N PHE A 48 -10.96 0.34 6.77
CA PHE A 48 -11.19 -0.55 7.90
C PHE A 48 -12.68 -0.53 8.23
N GLY A 49 -13.33 -1.70 8.19
CA GLY A 49 -14.71 -1.84 8.63
C GLY A 49 -14.80 -2.00 10.14
N ASP A 50 -16.03 -1.92 10.65
CA ASP A 50 -16.30 -2.05 12.08
C ASP A 50 -15.83 -3.40 12.64
N ALA A 51 -15.90 -4.47 11.84
CA ALA A 51 -15.46 -5.80 12.24
C ALA A 51 -13.94 -5.86 12.43
N GLU A 52 -13.16 -5.29 11.52
CA GLU A 52 -11.70 -5.23 11.65
C GLU A 52 -11.28 -4.36 12.83
N LEU A 53 -11.93 -3.20 13.03
CA LEU A 53 -11.63 -2.29 14.14
C LEU A 53 -11.98 -2.92 15.49
N ALA A 54 -13.14 -3.58 15.60
CA ALA A 54 -13.54 -4.29 16.80
C ALA A 54 -12.56 -5.42 17.14
N PHE A 55 -12.11 -6.18 16.13
CA PHE A 55 -11.10 -7.21 16.32
C PHE A 55 -9.80 -6.62 16.88
N LEU A 56 -9.29 -5.53 16.30
CA LEU A 56 -8.06 -4.88 16.74
C LEU A 56 -8.15 -4.36 18.18
N ASP A 57 -9.29 -3.79 18.59
CA ASP A 57 -9.52 -3.29 19.95
C ASP A 57 -9.66 -4.43 20.98
N GLN A 58 -10.46 -5.46 20.66
CA GLN A 58 -10.70 -6.60 21.54
C GLN A 58 -9.41 -7.35 21.86
N HIS A 59 -8.55 -7.52 20.85
CA HIS A 59 -7.28 -8.21 20.98
C HIS A 59 -6.12 -7.30 21.42
N LYS A 60 -6.37 -6.01 21.68
CA LYS A 60 -5.36 -5.01 22.08
C LYS A 60 -4.13 -5.03 21.16
N VAL A 61 -4.38 -5.15 19.86
CA VAL A 61 -3.33 -5.21 18.83
C VAL A 61 -2.65 -3.86 18.66
N VAL A 62 -3.41 -2.78 18.86
CA VAL A 62 -2.97 -1.40 18.75
C VAL A 62 -3.65 -0.54 19.82
N ASP A 63 -3.07 0.61 20.10
CA ASP A 63 -3.63 1.58 21.03
C ASP A 63 -4.86 2.33 20.48
N ARG A 64 -5.52 3.11 21.36
CA ARG A 64 -6.73 3.85 21.01
C ARG A 64 -6.47 4.90 19.92
N GLN A 65 -5.35 5.60 20.01
CA GLN A 65 -4.98 6.63 19.03
C GLN A 65 -4.84 6.02 17.62
N THR A 66 -4.22 4.85 17.51
CA THR A 66 -4.06 4.14 16.25
C THR A 66 -5.39 3.60 15.75
N LEU A 67 -6.28 3.11 16.61
CA LEU A 67 -7.64 2.71 16.21
C LEU A 67 -8.42 3.86 15.60
N ASP A 68 -8.42 5.02 16.26
CA ASP A 68 -9.13 6.21 15.76
C ASP A 68 -8.53 6.66 14.40
N PHE A 69 -7.21 6.59 14.24
CA PHE A 69 -6.55 6.85 12.95
C PHE A 69 -6.98 5.85 11.85
N LEU A 70 -7.11 4.56 12.17
CA LEU A 70 -7.50 3.53 11.21
C LEU A 70 -8.97 3.67 10.77
N ALA A 71 -9.86 4.08 11.68
CA ALA A 71 -11.27 4.31 11.39
C ALA A 71 -11.47 5.42 10.33
N ASP A 72 -10.71 6.50 10.46
CA ASP A 72 -10.76 7.64 9.55
C ASP A 72 -9.84 7.49 8.33
N TYR A 73 -9.10 6.39 8.22
CA TYR A 73 -8.09 6.22 7.18
C TYR A 73 -8.70 6.34 5.77
N ARG A 74 -8.11 7.23 4.97
CA ARG A 74 -8.41 7.43 3.55
C ARG A 74 -7.10 7.53 2.79
N PHE A 75 -6.93 6.74 1.74
CA PHE A 75 -5.78 6.90 0.86
C PHE A 75 -5.85 8.25 0.14
N SER A 76 -4.81 9.06 0.30
CA SER A 76 -4.69 10.41 -0.26
C SER A 76 -3.40 10.62 -1.06
N GLY A 77 -2.67 9.54 -1.34
CA GLY A 77 -1.43 9.58 -2.09
C GLY A 77 -1.67 9.61 -3.60
N ASP A 78 -0.60 9.95 -4.32
CA ASP A 78 -0.54 9.85 -5.77
C ASP A 78 0.10 8.51 -6.17
N ILE A 79 -0.37 7.92 -7.26
CA ILE A 79 0.17 6.67 -7.82
C ILE A 79 0.59 6.92 -9.26
N TRP A 80 1.85 6.63 -9.56
CA TRP A 80 2.40 6.63 -10.91
C TRP A 80 2.83 5.22 -11.28
N GLY A 81 2.74 4.88 -12.56
CA GLY A 81 3.17 3.58 -13.05
C GLY A 81 2.90 3.40 -14.53
N TYR A 82 3.46 2.32 -15.07
CA TYR A 82 3.18 1.92 -16.45
C TYR A 82 1.71 1.56 -16.65
N PRO A 83 1.15 1.86 -17.84
CA PRO A 83 -0.16 1.36 -18.21
C PRO A 83 -0.21 -0.17 -18.18
N GLU A 84 -1.38 -0.71 -17.87
CA GLU A 84 -1.61 -2.15 -17.96
C GLU A 84 -1.43 -2.63 -19.42
N GLY A 85 -0.70 -3.72 -19.61
CA GLY A 85 -0.30 -4.23 -20.92
C GLY A 85 1.09 -3.78 -21.39
N GLU A 86 1.74 -2.83 -20.71
CA GLU A 86 3.09 -2.39 -21.07
C GLU A 86 4.20 -3.32 -20.56
N ALA A 87 5.34 -3.29 -21.26
CA ALA A 87 6.50 -4.09 -20.90
C ALA A 87 7.32 -3.40 -19.79
N TYR A 88 7.60 -4.13 -18.71
CA TYR A 88 8.52 -3.70 -17.66
C TYR A 88 9.80 -4.54 -17.65
N PHE A 89 10.88 -3.94 -17.17
CA PHE A 89 12.21 -4.55 -17.09
C PHE A 89 12.70 -4.60 -15.64
N PRO A 90 13.46 -5.64 -15.26
CA PRO A 90 13.97 -5.74 -13.90
C PRO A 90 14.95 -4.61 -13.56
N ALA A 91 14.96 -4.23 -12.27
CA ALA A 91 15.79 -3.15 -11.71
C ALA A 91 15.58 -1.77 -12.35
N ARG A 92 14.44 -1.53 -13.00
CA ARG A 92 14.03 -0.20 -13.45
C ARG A 92 12.77 0.25 -12.70
N PRO A 93 12.81 1.38 -11.98
CA PRO A 93 11.59 1.99 -11.47
C PRO A 93 10.73 2.51 -12.62
N SER A 94 9.44 2.70 -12.33
CA SER A 94 8.45 3.31 -13.23
C SER A 94 8.33 4.78 -12.89
#